data_AF-I0YQT2-F1
#
_entry.id   AF-I0YQT2-F1
#
_cell.length_a   1.000
_cell.length_b   1.000
_cell.length_c   1.000
_cell.angle_alpha   90.00
_cell.angle_beta   90.00
_cell.angle_gamma   90.00
#
_symmetry.space_group_name_H-M   'P 1'
#
loop_
_entity.id
_entity.type
_entity.pdbx_description
1 polymer ?
#
loop_
_entity_poly.entity_id
_entity_poly.type
_entity_poly.pdbx_seq_one_letter_code
_entity_poly.pdbx_strand_id
1 'polypeptide(L)'
;MTVTALVASLNPAIVARQNTGVDSEEIQVLQKLLLEEIRSKHPEAMYPAALCTLADLLEIEEQDGLDKAIASGSEQEAVARCTCRSEDTAQAVFKQAIAMARRPENANHQWYPYSYICGYLMRRAGFILQNLADCQEMAMGLLQDAGRWMGSNGGAAVLRKYRYTSSDGELYKDIEGVIEGYCGALGWLQEKGVPLSSAHLVPLLELWDGVCWLFENGAKPASWLGHVLRALKLFNAEVRTDALRQAEVSSKAMVKASNLWGPLKLAPIKMIFEGADVEAEAGRASKRPRR
;
A
#
# COMPACT_ATOMS: atom_id res chain seq x y z
N MET A 1 26.27 -3.33 -6.35
CA MET A 1 24.91 -3.38 -6.90
C MET A 1 24.61 -4.67 -7.68
N THR A 2 25.39 -5.08 -8.69
CA THR A 2 25.06 -6.32 -9.48
C THR A 2 24.95 -7.58 -8.62
N VAL A 3 25.87 -7.79 -7.69
CA VAL A 3 25.81 -8.92 -6.74
C VAL A 3 24.56 -8.81 -5.86
N THR A 4 24.27 -7.63 -5.31
CA THR A 4 23.05 -7.37 -4.52
C THR A 4 21.79 -7.68 -5.32
N ALA A 5 21.75 -7.32 -6.60
CA ALA A 5 20.61 -7.62 -7.46
C ALA A 5 20.44 -9.13 -7.69
N LEU A 6 21.53 -9.85 -7.92
CA LEU A 6 21.50 -11.31 -8.02
C LEU A 6 20.95 -11.94 -6.72
N VAL A 7 21.44 -11.51 -5.56
CA VAL A 7 20.99 -12.01 -4.26
C VAL A 7 19.51 -11.67 -4.00
N ALA A 8 19.10 -10.42 -4.22
CA ALA A 8 17.70 -10.01 -4.05
C ALA A 8 16.75 -10.73 -5.04
N SER A 9 17.27 -11.23 -6.17
CA SER A 9 16.48 -11.99 -7.15
C SER A 9 16.40 -13.50 -6.88
N LEU A 10 17.04 -14.01 -5.81
CA LEU A 10 16.87 -15.41 -5.42
C LEU A 10 15.39 -15.69 -5.15
N ASN A 11 14.87 -16.75 -5.77
CA ASN A 11 13.48 -17.17 -5.63
C ASN A 11 13.42 -18.44 -4.78
N PRO A 12 12.88 -18.38 -3.55
CA PRO A 12 12.79 -19.54 -2.69
C PRO A 12 11.67 -20.52 -3.10
N ALA A 13 10.77 -20.15 -4.00
CA ALA A 13 9.63 -21.00 -4.36
C ALA A 13 10.06 -22.32 -5.03
N ILE A 14 9.73 -23.45 -4.40
CA ILE A 14 9.95 -24.81 -4.92
C ILE A 14 8.78 -25.22 -5.83
N VAL A 15 7.55 -24.96 -5.38
CA VAL A 15 6.32 -25.26 -6.13
C VAL A 15 5.44 -24.02 -6.20
N ALA A 16 5.35 -23.42 -7.39
CA ALA A 16 4.39 -22.35 -7.65
C ALA A 16 2.98 -22.95 -7.84
N ARG A 17 2.22 -23.11 -6.74
CA ARG A 17 0.77 -23.34 -6.79
C ARG A 17 0.06 -22.10 -6.29
N GLN A 18 -1.03 -21.74 -6.97
CA GLN A 18 -1.75 -20.48 -6.75
C GLN A 18 -2.15 -20.20 -5.29
N ASN A 19 -2.26 -21.22 -4.42
CA ASN A 19 -2.71 -21.03 -3.02
C ASN A 19 -1.95 -21.89 -1.97
N THR A 20 -0.94 -22.66 -2.36
CA THR A 20 -0.20 -23.57 -1.45
C THR A 20 1.27 -23.67 -1.85
N GLY A 21 1.91 -22.53 -2.08
CA GLY A 21 3.33 -22.50 -2.40
C GLY A 21 4.14 -23.18 -1.28
N VAL A 22 5.18 -23.89 -1.67
CA VAL A 22 6.20 -24.37 -0.72
C VAL A 22 7.48 -23.66 -1.10
N ASP A 23 8.04 -22.93 -0.13
CA ASP A 23 9.31 -22.23 -0.27
C ASP A 23 10.42 -23.05 0.39
N SER A 24 11.65 -22.94 -0.14
CA SER A 24 12.85 -23.46 0.49
C SER A 24 13.30 -22.51 1.60
N GLU A 25 13.21 -22.97 2.83
CA GLU A 25 13.73 -22.29 4.01
C GLU A 25 15.24 -22.03 3.86
N GLU A 26 15.99 -22.97 3.29
CA GLU A 26 17.44 -22.82 3.08
C GLU A 26 17.78 -21.66 2.14
N ILE A 27 17.00 -21.50 1.06
CA ILE A 27 17.18 -20.38 0.12
C ILE A 27 16.80 -19.06 0.79
N GLN A 28 15.71 -19.02 1.57
CA GLN A 28 15.31 -17.82 2.31
C GLN A 28 16.39 -17.40 3.32
N VAL A 29 16.90 -18.35 4.11
CA VAL A 29 17.97 -18.10 5.08
C VAL A 29 19.25 -17.64 4.39
N LEU A 30 19.66 -18.31 3.30
CA LEU A 30 20.84 -17.90 2.53
C LEU A 30 20.68 -16.49 1.95
N GLN A 31 19.53 -16.19 1.36
CA GLN A 31 19.23 -14.87 0.81
C GLN A 31 19.29 -13.79 1.89
N LYS A 32 18.71 -14.05 3.06
CA LYS A 32 18.74 -13.14 4.21
C LYS A 32 20.17 -12.84 4.64
N LEU A 33 20.96 -13.88 4.94
CA LEU A 33 22.33 -13.75 5.41
C LEU A 33 23.22 -12.99 4.42
N LEU A 34 23.06 -13.25 3.12
CA LEU A 34 23.80 -12.52 2.08
C LEU A 34 23.40 -11.05 2.01
N LEU A 35 22.10 -10.73 2.12
CA LEU A 35 21.63 -9.34 2.13
C LEU A 35 22.07 -8.59 3.41
N GLU A 36 22.06 -9.24 4.57
CA GLU A 36 22.58 -8.69 5.82
C GLU A 36 24.09 -8.40 5.75
N GLU A 37 24.85 -9.35 5.20
CA GLU A 37 26.29 -9.20 4.99
C GLU A 37 26.60 -8.04 4.03
N ILE A 38 25.87 -7.93 2.91
CA ILE A 38 26.01 -6.81 1.97
C ILE A 38 25.62 -5.51 2.67
N ARG A 39 24.51 -5.46 3.41
CA ARG A 39 24.05 -4.27 4.14
C ARG A 39 25.11 -3.81 5.15
N SER A 40 25.78 -4.74 5.83
CA SER A 40 26.80 -4.46 6.83
C SER A 40 28.13 -4.02 6.22
N LYS A 41 28.65 -4.75 5.23
CA LYS A 41 30.01 -4.53 4.68
C LYS A 41 30.06 -3.60 3.48
N HIS A 42 28.95 -3.51 2.73
CA HIS A 42 28.82 -2.76 1.49
C HIS A 42 27.46 -2.02 1.41
N PRO A 43 27.14 -1.14 2.38
CA PRO A 43 25.85 -0.44 2.41
C PRO A 43 25.58 0.39 1.14
N GLU A 44 26.61 0.85 0.44
CA GLU A 44 26.53 1.54 -0.84
C GLU A 44 26.06 0.65 -2.00
N ALA A 45 26.16 -0.67 -1.84
CA ALA A 45 25.67 -1.64 -2.81
C ALA A 45 24.18 -1.93 -2.65
N MET A 46 23.57 -1.51 -1.54
CA MET A 46 22.14 -1.65 -1.29
C MET A 46 21.33 -0.65 -2.12
N TYR A 47 20.13 -1.07 -2.52
CA TYR A 47 19.16 -0.26 -3.22
C TYR A 47 17.76 -0.55 -2.65
N PRO A 48 16.74 0.30 -2.88
CA PRO A 48 15.49 0.23 -2.11
C PRO A 48 14.76 -1.12 -2.24
N ALA A 49 14.69 -1.70 -3.43
CA ALA A 49 14.06 -3.02 -3.59
C ALA A 49 14.82 -4.16 -2.88
N ALA A 50 16.16 -4.14 -2.82
CA ALA A 50 16.91 -5.12 -2.03
C ALA A 50 16.68 -4.95 -0.52
N LEU A 51 16.48 -3.71 -0.04
CA LEU A 51 16.08 -3.46 1.34
C LEU A 51 14.66 -3.97 1.61
N CYS A 52 13.72 -3.80 0.68
CA CYS A 52 12.38 -4.40 0.78
C CYS A 52 12.46 -5.93 0.88
N THR A 53 13.23 -6.58 -0.01
CA THR A 53 13.44 -8.04 0.04
C THR A 53 14.01 -8.50 1.38
N LEU A 54 15.01 -7.80 1.91
CA LEU A 54 15.55 -8.12 3.24
C LEU A 54 14.49 -7.95 4.33
N ALA A 55 13.70 -6.88 4.26
CA ALA A 55 12.65 -6.62 5.24
C ALA A 55 11.54 -7.67 5.22
N ASP A 56 11.15 -8.21 4.06
CA ASP A 56 10.19 -9.33 3.98
C ASP A 56 10.75 -10.60 4.63
N LEU A 57 12.03 -10.91 4.41
CA LEU A 57 12.68 -12.07 5.03
C LEU A 57 12.73 -11.92 6.56
N LEU A 58 12.96 -10.71 7.06
CA LEU A 58 12.89 -10.40 8.50
C LEU A 58 11.45 -10.49 9.01
N GLU A 59 10.45 -10.08 8.22
CA GLU A 59 9.03 -10.19 8.59
C GLU A 59 8.62 -11.66 8.79
N ILE A 60 9.10 -12.57 7.95
CA ILE A 60 8.84 -14.02 8.06
C ILE A 60 9.39 -14.55 9.40
N GLU A 61 10.65 -14.25 9.73
CA GLU A 61 11.26 -14.67 11.00
C GLU A 61 10.52 -14.06 12.22
N GLU A 62 10.14 -12.79 12.12
CA GLU A 62 9.33 -12.13 13.14
C GLU A 62 7.96 -12.82 13.31
N GLN A 63 7.33 -13.25 12.20
CA GLN A 63 6.04 -13.97 12.22
C GLN A 63 6.17 -15.32 12.92
N ASP A 64 7.23 -16.09 12.68
CA ASP A 64 7.50 -17.34 13.41
C ASP A 64 7.61 -17.09 14.93
N GLY A 65 8.24 -15.98 15.32
CA GLY A 65 8.31 -15.56 16.71
C GLY A 65 6.95 -15.19 17.31
N LEU A 66 6.09 -14.52 16.53
CA LEU A 66 4.72 -14.19 16.92
C LEU A 66 3.87 -15.45 17.09
N ASP A 67 3.93 -16.38 16.14
CA ASP A 67 3.16 -17.62 16.20
C ASP A 67 3.55 -18.49 17.39
N LYS A 68 4.86 -18.55 17.72
CA LYS A 68 5.35 -19.20 18.95
C LYS A 68 4.84 -18.50 20.21
N ALA A 69 4.81 -17.17 20.24
CA ALA A 69 4.28 -16.42 21.37
C ALA A 69 2.78 -16.71 21.58
N ILE A 70 1.98 -16.75 20.50
CA ILE A 70 0.57 -17.13 20.58
C ILE A 70 0.39 -18.58 21.02
N ALA A 71 1.14 -19.52 20.43
CA ALA A 71 1.06 -20.94 20.78
C ALA A 71 1.43 -21.22 22.24
N SER A 72 2.30 -20.40 22.84
CA SER A 72 2.68 -20.48 24.25
C SER A 72 1.75 -19.68 25.19
N GLY A 73 0.76 -18.96 24.66
CA GLY A 73 -0.15 -18.10 25.42
C GLY A 73 0.52 -16.83 25.97
N SER A 74 1.67 -16.42 25.44
CA SER A 74 2.39 -15.23 25.86
C SER A 74 1.97 -14.00 25.06
N GLU A 75 0.81 -13.43 25.39
CA GLU A 75 0.32 -12.21 24.74
C GLU A 75 1.29 -11.04 24.90
N GLN A 76 1.93 -10.90 26.06
CA GLN A 76 2.90 -9.81 26.28
C GLN A 76 4.11 -9.92 25.35
N GLU A 77 4.58 -11.13 25.06
CA GLU A 77 5.66 -11.33 24.10
C GLU A 77 5.19 -11.00 22.68
N ALA A 78 3.99 -11.43 22.29
CA ALA A 78 3.42 -11.10 20.98
C ALA A 78 3.28 -9.58 20.79
N VAL A 79 2.79 -8.88 21.82
CA VAL A 79 2.69 -7.40 21.87
C VAL A 79 4.06 -6.75 21.76
N ALA A 80 5.05 -7.23 22.51
CA ALA A 80 6.42 -6.69 22.47
C ALA A 80 7.05 -6.85 21.08
N ARG A 81 6.82 -7.98 20.41
CA ARG A 81 7.30 -8.22 19.04
C ARG A 81 6.62 -7.31 18.03
N CYS A 82 5.29 -7.16 18.08
CA CYS A 82 4.53 -6.25 17.22
C CYS A 82 4.94 -4.77 17.37
N THR A 83 5.46 -4.39 18.54
CA THR A 83 5.83 -3.00 18.85
C THR A 83 7.33 -2.73 18.84
N CYS A 84 8.15 -3.75 18.58
CA CYS A 84 9.60 -3.60 18.56
C CYS A 84 10.02 -2.54 17.53
N ARG A 85 10.93 -1.65 17.93
CA ARG A 85 11.45 -0.55 17.09
C ARG A 85 12.97 -0.60 16.94
N SER A 86 13.58 -1.77 17.08
CA SER A 86 15.02 -1.91 16.81
C SER A 86 15.34 -1.64 15.34
N GLU A 87 16.57 -1.23 15.07
CA GLU A 87 17.04 -0.93 13.70
C GLU A 87 17.09 -2.17 12.79
N ASP A 88 17.08 -3.35 13.41
CA ASP A 88 17.10 -4.64 12.72
C ASP A 88 15.69 -5.23 12.50
N THR A 89 14.62 -4.54 12.90
CA THR A 89 13.25 -4.97 12.57
C THR A 89 12.93 -4.79 11.10
N ALA A 90 12.02 -5.62 10.57
CA ALA A 90 11.48 -5.48 9.21
C ALA A 90 10.97 -4.04 8.95
N GLN A 91 10.23 -3.47 9.91
CA GLN A 91 9.71 -2.11 9.81
C GLN A 91 10.83 -1.06 9.66
N ALA A 92 11.93 -1.20 10.41
CA ALA A 92 13.06 -0.27 10.31
C ALA A 92 13.73 -0.38 8.94
N VAL A 93 13.91 -1.59 8.41
CA VAL A 93 14.51 -1.81 7.08
C VAL A 93 13.61 -1.26 5.96
N PHE A 94 12.29 -1.43 6.03
CA PHE A 94 11.37 -0.77 5.10
C PHE A 94 11.49 0.76 5.14
N LYS A 95 11.61 1.37 6.33
CA LYS A 95 11.82 2.81 6.47
C LYS A 95 13.14 3.26 5.86
N GLN A 96 14.21 2.46 5.97
CA GLN A 96 15.48 2.71 5.30
C GLN A 96 15.33 2.67 3.77
N ALA A 97 14.55 1.72 3.23
CA ALA A 97 14.25 1.65 1.79
C ALA A 97 13.57 2.93 1.30
N ILE A 98 12.58 3.44 2.04
CA ILE A 98 11.89 4.69 1.71
C ILE A 98 12.82 5.90 1.83
N ALA A 99 13.64 5.98 2.89
CA ALA A 99 14.62 7.04 3.05
C ALA A 99 15.60 7.09 1.87
N MET A 100 16.02 5.92 1.39
CA MET A 100 16.87 5.79 0.21
C MET A 100 16.13 6.20 -1.08
N ALA A 101 14.88 5.78 -1.27
CA ALA A 101 14.05 6.18 -2.42
C ALA A 101 13.80 7.70 -2.47
N ARG A 102 13.76 8.36 -1.31
CA ARG A 102 13.56 9.82 -1.18
C ARG A 102 14.82 10.65 -1.36
N ARG A 103 16.00 10.03 -1.50
CA ARG A 103 17.23 10.81 -1.74
C ARG A 103 17.10 11.63 -3.03
N PRO A 104 17.73 12.83 -3.10
CA PRO A 104 17.59 13.73 -4.25
C PRO A 104 17.87 13.05 -5.60
N GLU A 105 18.87 12.18 -5.66
CA GLU A 105 19.25 11.43 -6.86
C GLU A 105 18.17 10.45 -7.36
N ASN A 106 17.29 9.98 -6.47
CA ASN A 106 16.19 9.06 -6.79
C ASN A 106 14.86 9.78 -7.02
N ALA A 107 14.80 11.09 -6.72
CA ALA A 107 13.64 11.97 -6.89
C ALA A 107 12.31 11.45 -6.30
N ASN A 108 12.34 10.47 -5.39
CA ASN A 108 11.17 9.78 -4.86
C ASN A 108 10.25 9.22 -5.97
N HIS A 109 10.82 8.42 -6.86
CA HIS A 109 10.13 7.82 -8.02
C HIS A 109 9.68 6.37 -7.80
N GLN A 110 10.04 5.75 -6.68
CA GLN A 110 9.86 4.31 -6.49
C GLN A 110 8.62 4.02 -5.65
N TRP A 111 7.68 3.27 -6.22
CA TRP A 111 6.42 2.90 -5.57
C TRP A 111 6.61 1.78 -4.53
N TYR A 112 7.39 0.75 -4.87
CA TYR A 112 7.52 -0.46 -4.06
C TYR A 112 7.89 -0.22 -2.58
N PRO A 113 8.85 0.64 -2.22
CA PRO A 113 9.14 0.88 -0.80
C PRO A 113 7.92 1.29 0.03
N TYR A 114 6.97 2.00 -0.57
CA TYR A 114 5.71 2.38 0.07
C TYR A 114 4.71 1.22 0.11
N SER A 115 4.51 0.48 -0.99
CA SER A 115 3.55 -0.63 -0.97
C SER A 115 3.96 -1.75 -0.02
N TYR A 116 5.25 -2.07 0.04
CA TYR A 116 5.79 -3.08 0.96
C TYR A 116 5.60 -2.70 2.43
N ILE A 117 5.96 -1.48 2.86
CA ILE A 117 5.75 -1.08 4.26
C ILE A 117 4.27 -1.06 4.63
N CYS A 118 3.39 -0.67 3.70
CA CYS A 118 1.95 -0.66 3.92
C CYS A 118 1.43 -2.08 4.06
N GLY A 119 1.85 -3.00 3.20
CA GLY A 119 1.53 -4.43 3.31
C GLY A 119 1.93 -5.00 4.66
N TYR A 120 3.17 -4.78 5.09
CA TYR A 120 3.68 -5.18 6.40
C TYR A 120 2.80 -4.65 7.55
N LEU A 121 2.53 -3.34 7.58
CA LEU A 121 1.75 -2.72 8.65
C LEU A 121 0.30 -3.23 8.70
N MET A 122 -0.32 -3.47 7.55
CA MET A 122 -1.67 -4.03 7.45
C MET A 122 -1.72 -5.48 7.94
N ARG A 123 -0.73 -6.31 7.58
CA ARG A 123 -0.61 -7.69 8.09
C ARG A 123 -0.42 -7.73 9.60
N ARG A 124 0.44 -6.86 10.15
CA ARG A 124 0.64 -6.73 11.60
C ARG A 124 -0.63 -6.24 12.31
N ALA A 125 -1.33 -5.25 11.77
CA ALA A 125 -2.62 -4.81 12.30
C ALA A 125 -3.66 -5.94 12.28
N GLY A 126 -3.72 -6.71 11.18
CA GLY A 126 -4.56 -7.88 11.03
C GLY A 126 -4.29 -8.95 12.08
N PHE A 127 -3.02 -9.31 12.25
CA PHE A 127 -2.59 -10.26 13.27
C PHE A 127 -3.05 -9.85 14.67
N ILE A 128 -2.88 -8.57 15.03
CA ILE A 128 -3.32 -8.04 16.32
C ILE A 128 -4.85 -8.17 16.47
N LEU A 129 -5.62 -7.76 15.48
CA LEU A 129 -7.09 -7.81 15.55
C LEU A 129 -7.64 -9.24 15.62
N GLN A 130 -6.92 -10.21 15.07
CA GLN A 130 -7.31 -11.62 15.07
C GLN A 130 -6.93 -12.33 16.37
N ASN A 131 -5.75 -12.05 16.91
CA ASN A 131 -5.16 -12.85 17.98
C ASN A 131 -5.07 -12.14 19.33
N LEU A 132 -5.18 -10.81 19.39
CA LEU A 132 -4.94 -10.01 20.60
C LEU A 132 -6.15 -9.11 20.91
N ALA A 133 -7.06 -9.60 21.76
CA ALA A 133 -8.38 -9.02 21.99
C ALA A 133 -8.36 -7.58 22.54
N ASP A 134 -7.34 -7.20 23.33
CA ASP A 134 -7.26 -5.90 24.01
C ASP A 134 -6.22 -4.96 23.38
N CYS A 135 -5.84 -5.20 22.13
CA CYS A 135 -4.80 -4.45 21.43
C CYS A 135 -5.34 -3.64 20.22
N GLN A 136 -6.64 -3.29 20.18
CA GLN A 136 -7.21 -2.57 19.04
C GLN A 136 -6.54 -1.20 18.80
N GLU A 137 -6.15 -0.49 19.86
CA GLU A 137 -5.43 0.79 19.74
C GLU A 137 -4.11 0.66 18.98
N MET A 138 -3.42 -0.46 19.19
CA MET A 138 -2.19 -0.76 18.46
C MET A 138 -2.45 -1.03 16.99
N ALA A 139 -3.46 -1.84 16.67
CA ALA A 139 -3.86 -2.08 15.29
C ALA A 139 -4.27 -0.79 14.57
N MET A 140 -4.98 0.12 15.26
CA MET A 140 -5.28 1.46 14.74
C MET A 140 -4.01 2.26 14.45
N GLY A 141 -3.05 2.27 15.38
CA GLY A 141 -1.77 2.97 15.20
C GLY A 141 -1.00 2.47 13.98
N LEU A 142 -0.93 1.14 13.78
CA LEU A 142 -0.29 0.55 12.61
C LEU A 142 -1.02 0.89 11.31
N LEU A 143 -2.36 0.88 11.31
CA LEU A 143 -3.13 1.24 10.13
C LEU A 143 -3.00 2.74 9.79
N GLN A 144 -2.95 3.61 10.80
CA GLN A 144 -2.67 5.03 10.59
C GLN A 144 -1.28 5.26 10.01
N ASP A 145 -0.27 4.53 10.50
CA ASP A 145 1.07 4.57 9.93
C ASP A 145 1.08 4.05 8.48
N ALA A 146 0.34 2.97 8.17
CA ALA A 146 0.18 2.48 6.81
C ALA A 146 -0.45 3.57 5.92
N GLY A 147 -1.49 4.24 6.41
CA GLY A 147 -2.11 5.40 5.78
C GLY A 147 -1.10 6.50 5.47
N ARG A 148 -0.30 6.93 6.45
CA ARG A 148 0.73 7.97 6.25
C ARG A 148 1.72 7.63 5.14
N TRP A 149 2.10 6.36 4.99
CA TRP A 149 3.00 5.93 3.91
C TRP A 149 2.33 5.83 2.54
N MET A 150 1.00 5.68 2.46
CA MET A 150 0.29 5.70 1.18
C MET A 150 -0.19 7.09 0.75
N GLY A 151 -0.42 8.00 1.69
CA GLY A 151 -1.06 9.29 1.46
C GLY A 151 -0.25 10.28 0.60
N SER A 152 -0.64 11.55 0.68
CA SER A 152 -0.15 12.66 -0.17
C SER A 152 1.36 12.87 -0.15
N ASN A 153 2.05 12.47 0.91
CA ASN A 153 3.50 12.56 1.07
C ASN A 153 4.24 11.23 0.86
N GLY A 154 3.52 10.16 0.51
CA GLY A 154 4.03 8.81 0.36
C GLY A 154 3.76 8.25 -1.03
N GLY A 155 3.17 7.05 -1.09
CA GLY A 155 2.87 6.35 -2.34
C GLY A 155 2.04 7.17 -3.32
N ALA A 156 1.03 7.92 -2.87
CA ALA A 156 0.22 8.76 -3.75
C ALA A 156 1.07 9.80 -4.50
N ALA A 157 2.07 10.39 -3.82
CA ALA A 157 3.00 11.35 -4.44
C ALA A 157 3.81 10.70 -5.58
N VAL A 158 4.16 9.42 -5.42
CA VAL A 158 4.85 8.66 -6.45
C VAL A 158 3.93 8.45 -7.65
N LEU A 159 2.69 7.97 -7.43
CA LEU A 159 1.73 7.69 -8.50
C LEU A 159 1.42 8.93 -9.35
N ARG A 160 1.37 10.12 -8.74
CA ARG A 160 1.14 11.40 -9.43
C ARG A 160 2.16 11.71 -10.54
N LYS A 161 3.37 11.17 -10.43
CA LYS A 161 4.48 11.41 -11.37
C LYS A 161 4.42 10.53 -12.62
N TYR A 162 3.56 9.51 -12.64
CA TYR A 162 3.48 8.52 -13.70
C TYR A 162 2.20 8.62 -14.50
N ARG A 163 2.21 8.00 -15.67
CA ARG A 163 1.01 7.76 -16.49
C ARG A 163 0.96 6.28 -16.80
N TYR A 164 -0.17 5.65 -16.52
CA TYR A 164 -0.35 4.23 -16.69
C TYR A 164 -0.23 3.81 -18.15
N THR A 165 0.45 2.69 -18.37
CA THR A 165 0.56 2.01 -19.66
C THR A 165 0.24 0.52 -19.50
N SER A 166 -0.07 -0.17 -20.61
CA SER A 166 -0.39 -1.60 -20.58
C SER A 166 0.79 -2.50 -20.15
N SER A 167 2.03 -2.00 -20.16
CA SER A 167 3.20 -2.71 -19.63
C SER A 167 3.30 -2.67 -18.10
N ASP A 168 2.53 -1.83 -17.43
CA ASP A 168 2.60 -1.64 -15.97
C ASP A 168 1.78 -2.68 -15.19
N GLY A 169 1.67 -3.91 -15.70
CA GLY A 169 0.80 -4.95 -15.15
C GLY A 169 1.14 -5.35 -13.71
N GLU A 170 2.42 -5.33 -13.33
CA GLU A 170 2.82 -5.62 -11.93
C GLU A 170 2.55 -4.45 -10.99
N LEU A 171 2.76 -3.21 -11.45
CA LEU A 171 2.37 -2.02 -10.69
C LEU A 171 0.85 -1.97 -10.49
N TYR A 172 0.07 -2.34 -11.51
CA TYR A 172 -1.38 -2.45 -11.43
C TYR A 172 -1.81 -3.39 -10.29
N LYS A 173 -1.31 -4.62 -10.29
CA LYS A 173 -1.67 -5.63 -9.28
C LYS A 173 -1.25 -5.19 -7.86
N ASP A 174 -0.09 -4.57 -7.74
CA ASP A 174 0.43 -4.11 -6.46
C ASP A 174 -0.42 -2.96 -5.88
N ILE A 175 -0.82 -1.98 -6.70
CA ILE A 175 -1.75 -0.92 -6.29
C ILE A 175 -3.11 -1.50 -5.89
N GLU A 176 -3.64 -2.46 -6.66
CA GLU A 176 -4.89 -3.15 -6.34
C GLU A 176 -4.80 -3.82 -4.96
N GLY A 177 -3.74 -4.58 -4.72
CA GLY A 177 -3.52 -5.28 -3.45
C GLY A 177 -3.40 -4.33 -2.26
N VAL A 178 -2.76 -3.16 -2.43
CA VAL A 178 -2.68 -2.13 -1.40
C VAL A 178 -4.06 -1.53 -1.09
N ILE A 179 -4.84 -1.17 -2.12
CA ILE A 179 -6.19 -0.62 -1.94
C ILE A 179 -7.11 -1.65 -1.28
N GLU A 180 -7.09 -2.88 -1.77
CA GLU A 180 -7.90 -3.98 -1.24
C GLU A 180 -7.53 -4.26 0.22
N GLY A 181 -6.23 -4.41 0.52
CA GLY A 181 -5.72 -4.67 1.87
C GLY A 181 -6.12 -3.57 2.85
N TYR A 182 -5.98 -2.30 2.47
CA TYR A 182 -6.31 -1.19 3.37
C TYR A 182 -7.81 -1.09 3.60
N CYS A 183 -8.62 -1.26 2.55
CA CYS A 183 -10.08 -1.29 2.68
C CYS A 183 -10.54 -2.48 3.55
N GLY A 184 -9.89 -3.64 3.42
CA GLY A 184 -10.15 -4.82 4.25
C GLY A 184 -9.82 -4.58 5.72
N ALA A 185 -8.67 -3.97 6.02
CA ALA A 185 -8.28 -3.62 7.38
C ALA A 185 -9.25 -2.64 8.05
N LEU A 186 -9.79 -1.67 7.31
CA LEU A 186 -10.87 -0.79 7.79
C LEU A 186 -12.14 -1.57 8.12
N GLY A 187 -12.49 -2.56 7.30
CA GLY A 187 -13.60 -3.48 7.56
C GLY A 187 -13.43 -4.25 8.87
N TRP A 188 -12.24 -4.82 9.10
CA TRP A 188 -11.93 -5.53 10.35
C TRP A 188 -12.00 -4.63 11.59
N LEU A 189 -11.50 -3.39 11.51
CA LEU A 189 -11.65 -2.44 12.62
C LEU A 189 -13.13 -2.20 12.95
N GLN A 190 -13.97 -1.99 11.93
CA GLN A 190 -15.40 -1.81 12.14
C GLN A 190 -16.07 -3.05 12.76
N GLU A 191 -15.75 -4.24 12.26
CA GLU A 191 -16.26 -5.51 12.79
C GLU A 191 -15.89 -5.72 14.26
N LYS A 192 -14.71 -5.23 14.68
CA LYS A 192 -14.24 -5.24 16.07
C LYS A 192 -14.79 -4.07 16.91
N GLY A 193 -15.73 -3.30 16.38
CA GLY A 193 -16.37 -2.18 17.08
C GLY A 193 -15.46 -0.96 17.26
N VAL A 194 -14.34 -0.90 16.54
CA VAL A 194 -13.39 0.22 16.64
C VAL A 194 -13.96 1.43 15.88
N PRO A 195 -14.05 2.61 16.53
CA PRO A 195 -14.62 3.78 15.89
C PRO A 195 -13.72 4.29 14.76
N LEU A 196 -14.29 4.34 13.56
CA LEU A 196 -13.61 4.89 12.39
C LEU A 196 -13.79 6.41 12.32
N SER A 197 -12.69 7.11 12.08
CA SER A 197 -12.61 8.58 12.01
C SER A 197 -12.05 9.07 10.68
N SER A 198 -12.08 10.39 10.44
CA SER A 198 -11.55 10.99 9.22
C SER A 198 -10.07 10.69 8.99
N ALA A 199 -9.29 10.58 10.07
CA ALA A 199 -7.87 10.21 10.01
C ALA A 199 -7.60 8.87 9.32
N HIS A 200 -8.55 7.92 9.38
CA HIS A 200 -8.43 6.63 8.71
C HIS A 200 -8.77 6.71 7.21
N LEU A 201 -9.66 7.65 6.85
CA LEU A 201 -10.18 7.81 5.50
C LEU A 201 -9.33 8.77 4.64
N VAL A 202 -8.73 9.80 5.24
CA VAL A 202 -7.88 10.79 4.54
C VAL A 202 -6.83 10.10 3.67
N PRO A 203 -6.02 9.15 4.17
CA PRO A 203 -5.00 8.49 3.34
C PRO A 203 -5.56 7.72 2.15
N LEU A 204 -6.74 7.10 2.30
CA LEU A 204 -7.40 6.37 1.20
C LEU A 204 -7.86 7.34 0.11
N LEU A 205 -8.37 8.51 0.47
CA LEU A 205 -8.76 9.55 -0.49
C LEU A 205 -7.55 10.13 -1.21
N GLU A 206 -6.44 10.35 -0.50
CA GLU A 206 -5.19 10.83 -1.10
C GLU A 206 -4.56 9.80 -2.03
N LEU A 207 -4.57 8.51 -1.64
CA LEU A 207 -4.15 7.42 -2.50
C LEU A 207 -5.02 7.35 -3.77
N TRP A 208 -6.34 7.44 -3.62
CA TRP A 208 -7.26 7.46 -4.75
C TRP A 208 -7.05 8.67 -5.66
N ASP A 209 -6.70 9.83 -5.12
CA ASP A 209 -6.27 10.99 -5.90
C ASP A 209 -4.98 10.71 -6.69
N GLY A 210 -4.01 10.02 -6.09
CA GLY A 210 -2.81 9.54 -6.78
C GLY A 210 -3.14 8.59 -7.95
N VAL A 211 -4.07 7.66 -7.75
CA VAL A 211 -4.59 6.79 -8.83
C VAL A 211 -5.26 7.61 -9.92
N CYS A 212 -6.03 8.64 -9.57
CA CYS A 212 -6.68 9.50 -10.55
C CYS A 212 -5.68 10.24 -11.45
N TRP A 213 -4.52 10.62 -10.90
CA TRP A 213 -3.40 11.18 -11.68
C TRP A 213 -2.69 10.12 -12.54
N LEU A 214 -2.49 8.93 -12.00
CA LEU A 214 -1.87 7.82 -12.75
C LEU A 214 -2.68 7.47 -14.02
N PHE A 215 -4.01 7.49 -13.90
CA PHE A 215 -4.96 7.26 -15.00
C PHE A 215 -5.55 8.58 -15.53
N GLU A 216 -4.77 9.66 -15.57
CA GLU A 216 -5.26 10.94 -16.10
C GLU A 216 -5.77 10.75 -17.55
N ASN A 217 -6.97 11.26 -17.82
CA ASN A 217 -7.73 11.09 -19.08
C ASN A 217 -8.24 9.66 -19.38
N GLY A 218 -7.84 8.67 -18.58
CA GLY A 218 -8.29 7.28 -18.69
C GLY A 218 -9.42 6.94 -17.73
N ALA A 219 -10.11 5.83 -18.02
CA ALA A 219 -11.02 5.18 -17.09
C ALA A 219 -10.22 4.54 -15.94
N LYS A 220 -10.70 4.69 -14.71
CA LYS A 220 -10.06 4.10 -13.53
C LYS A 220 -10.59 2.68 -13.38
N PRO A 221 -9.80 1.74 -12.85
CA PRO A 221 -10.26 0.37 -12.68
C PRO A 221 -11.51 0.28 -11.79
N ALA A 222 -12.59 -0.29 -12.35
CA ALA A 222 -13.86 -0.39 -11.65
C ALA A 222 -13.79 -1.28 -10.40
N SER A 223 -12.93 -2.31 -10.42
CA SER A 223 -12.67 -3.16 -9.24
C SER A 223 -12.15 -2.32 -8.07
N TRP A 224 -11.11 -1.50 -8.32
CA TRP A 224 -10.47 -0.67 -7.29
C TRP A 224 -11.44 0.35 -6.71
N LEU A 225 -12.19 1.06 -7.57
CA LEU A 225 -13.24 1.97 -7.13
C LEU A 225 -14.29 1.23 -6.29
N GLY A 226 -14.63 0.00 -6.63
CA GLY A 226 -15.50 -0.86 -5.84
C GLY A 226 -15.02 -1.07 -4.40
N HIS A 227 -13.72 -1.30 -4.18
CA HIS A 227 -13.14 -1.40 -2.83
C HIS A 227 -13.25 -0.07 -2.08
N VAL A 228 -12.86 1.05 -2.71
CA VAL A 228 -12.93 2.39 -2.11
C VAL A 228 -14.37 2.75 -1.71
N LEU A 229 -15.35 2.51 -2.59
CA LEU A 229 -16.76 2.79 -2.31
C LEU A 229 -17.34 1.91 -1.20
N ARG A 230 -16.88 0.66 -1.06
CA ARG A 230 -17.25 -0.20 0.08
C ARG A 230 -16.67 0.34 1.38
N ALA A 231 -15.39 0.72 1.39
CA ALA A 231 -14.75 1.32 2.57
C ALA A 231 -15.44 2.62 2.99
N LEU A 232 -15.84 3.48 2.06
CA LEU A 232 -16.55 4.72 2.34
C LEU A 232 -17.92 4.53 3.03
N LYS A 233 -18.58 3.38 2.81
CA LYS A 233 -19.85 3.05 3.51
C LYS A 233 -19.65 2.75 4.99
N LEU A 234 -18.43 2.43 5.41
CA LEU A 234 -18.11 2.17 6.82
C LEU A 234 -18.14 3.46 7.66
N PHE A 235 -18.01 4.62 7.00
CA PHE A 235 -18.00 5.94 7.63
C PHE A 235 -19.38 6.61 7.50
N ASN A 236 -19.74 7.48 8.44
CA ASN A 236 -20.94 8.31 8.29
C ASN A 236 -20.67 9.52 7.36
N ALA A 237 -21.71 10.27 7.01
CA ALA A 237 -21.59 11.40 6.07
C ALA A 237 -20.72 12.55 6.58
N GLU A 238 -20.75 12.80 7.89
CA GLU A 238 -19.95 13.84 8.53
C GLU A 238 -18.46 13.51 8.45
N VAL A 239 -18.08 12.28 8.82
CA VAL A 239 -16.70 11.81 8.75
C VAL A 239 -16.16 11.81 7.33
N ARG A 240 -16.97 11.41 6.33
CA ARG A 240 -16.58 11.51 4.91
C ARG A 240 -16.34 12.94 4.47
N THR A 241 -17.21 13.86 4.89
CA THR A 241 -17.11 15.28 4.53
C THR A 241 -15.87 15.92 5.18
N ASP A 242 -15.62 15.60 6.45
CA ASP A 242 -14.44 16.05 7.19
C ASP A 242 -13.14 15.50 6.57
N ALA A 243 -13.08 14.20 6.29
CA ALA A 243 -11.92 13.58 5.63
C ALA A 243 -11.59 14.23 4.28
N LEU A 244 -12.61 14.53 3.47
CA LEU A 244 -12.38 15.20 2.18
C LEU A 244 -11.82 16.62 2.33
N ARG A 245 -12.20 17.36 3.38
CA ARG A 245 -11.66 18.69 3.65
C ARG A 245 -10.19 18.64 4.08
N GLN A 246 -9.81 17.58 4.78
CA GLN A 246 -8.46 17.38 5.27
C GLN A 246 -7.52 16.78 4.22
N ALA A 247 -8.05 15.97 3.30
CA ALA A 247 -7.26 15.29 2.27
C ALA A 247 -6.72 16.28 1.22
N GLU A 248 -5.43 16.13 0.88
CA GLU A 248 -4.80 16.90 -0.18
C GLU A 248 -5.14 16.33 -1.57
N VAL A 249 -6.37 16.59 -2.02
CA VAL A 249 -6.88 16.13 -3.32
C VAL A 249 -6.68 17.20 -4.40
N SER A 250 -6.24 16.80 -5.59
CA SER A 250 -5.82 17.74 -6.63
C SER A 250 -6.18 17.32 -8.05
N SER A 251 -6.47 16.05 -8.29
CA SER A 251 -6.87 15.56 -9.61
C SER A 251 -8.24 16.11 -9.99
N LYS A 252 -8.44 16.37 -11.30
CA LYS A 252 -9.71 16.90 -11.83
C LYS A 252 -10.91 16.02 -11.44
N ALA A 253 -10.74 14.70 -11.50
CA ALA A 253 -11.78 13.73 -11.15
C ALA A 253 -12.17 13.82 -9.66
N MET A 254 -11.19 13.91 -8.75
CA MET A 254 -11.46 14.07 -7.33
C MET A 254 -12.13 15.40 -6.99
N VAL A 255 -11.65 16.49 -7.59
CA VAL A 255 -12.25 17.84 -7.41
C VAL A 255 -13.70 17.85 -7.89
N LYS A 256 -13.98 17.28 -9.07
CA LYS A 256 -15.33 17.15 -9.63
C LYS A 256 -16.25 16.30 -8.74
N ALA A 257 -15.71 15.28 -8.10
CA ALA A 257 -16.46 14.39 -7.21
C ALA A 257 -16.62 14.92 -5.77
N SER A 258 -15.96 16.02 -5.40
CA SER A 258 -15.88 16.53 -4.01
C SER A 258 -17.23 16.55 -3.27
N ASN A 259 -18.24 17.18 -3.86
CA ASN A 259 -19.58 17.32 -3.25
C ASN A 259 -20.42 16.02 -3.25
N LEU A 260 -19.92 14.94 -3.85
CA LEU A 260 -20.62 13.67 -3.96
C LEU A 260 -20.20 12.67 -2.87
N TRP A 261 -19.02 12.83 -2.27
CA TRP A 261 -18.46 11.89 -1.30
C TRP A 261 -19.19 11.90 0.04
N GLY A 262 -19.52 13.08 0.59
CA GLY A 262 -20.29 13.21 1.83
C GLY A 262 -21.62 12.43 1.80
N PRO A 263 -22.54 12.74 0.87
CA PRO A 263 -23.79 11.99 0.69
C PRO A 263 -23.62 10.62 0.01
N LEU A 264 -22.42 10.28 -0.46
CA LEU A 264 -22.07 9.06 -1.17
C LEU A 264 -23.00 8.74 -2.36
N LYS A 265 -23.13 9.70 -3.28
CA LYS A 265 -23.94 9.56 -4.51
C LYS A 265 -23.25 8.64 -5.52
N LEU A 266 -23.44 7.32 -5.36
CA LEU A 266 -22.69 6.28 -6.09
C LEU A 266 -22.75 6.41 -7.61
N ALA A 267 -23.93 6.61 -8.20
CA ALA A 267 -24.06 6.66 -9.67
C ALA A 267 -23.28 7.83 -10.29
N PRO A 268 -23.44 9.09 -9.84
CA PRO A 268 -22.58 10.19 -10.28
C PRO A 268 -21.09 9.97 -10.03
N ILE A 269 -20.71 9.37 -8.90
CA ILE A 269 -19.30 9.06 -8.60
C ILE A 269 -18.72 8.09 -9.62
N LYS A 270 -19.42 6.98 -9.91
CA LYS A 270 -18.99 6.00 -10.90
C LYS A 270 -18.84 6.62 -12.28
N MET A 271 -19.79 7.46 -12.71
CA MET A 271 -19.69 8.15 -13.99
C MET A 271 -18.44 9.03 -14.12
N ILE A 272 -17.98 9.65 -13.03
CA ILE A 272 -16.77 10.49 -13.04
C ILE A 272 -15.50 9.64 -13.15
N PHE A 273 -15.42 8.49 -12.47
CA PHE A 273 -14.19 7.71 -12.39
C PHE A 273 -14.09 6.59 -13.43
N GLU A 274 -15.19 5.98 -13.82
CA GLU A 274 -15.24 4.91 -14.82
C GLU A 274 -15.35 5.47 -16.26
N GLY A 275 -15.71 6.75 -16.40
CA GLY A 275 -15.66 7.45 -17.69
C GLY A 275 -14.23 7.81 -18.09
N ALA A 276 -13.88 7.60 -19.36
CA ALA A 276 -12.74 8.30 -19.95
C ALA A 276 -13.09 9.79 -20.08
N ASP A 277 -12.11 10.70 -19.94
CA ASP A 277 -12.34 12.13 -20.21
C ASP A 277 -12.49 12.30 -21.74
N VAL A 278 -13.69 12.07 -22.27
CA VAL A 278 -14.00 12.17 -23.72
C VAL A 278 -13.85 13.60 -24.26
N GLU A 279 -13.69 14.60 -23.39
CA GLU A 279 -13.54 16.01 -23.80
C GLU A 279 -12.22 16.31 -24.53
N ALA A 280 -11.23 15.40 -24.54
CA ALA A 280 -9.94 15.63 -25.19
C ALA A 280 -9.90 15.37 -26.73
N GLU A 281 -10.89 14.68 -27.31
CA GLU A 281 -10.90 14.33 -28.75
C GLU A 281 -11.88 15.13 -29.62
N ALA A 282 -12.68 16.04 -29.04
CA ALA A 282 -13.61 16.88 -29.82
C ALA A 282 -12.92 17.94 -30.71
N GLY A 283 -11.59 18.02 -30.71
CA GLY A 283 -10.79 18.96 -31.50
C GLY A 283 -10.19 18.43 -32.80
N ARG A 284 -10.32 17.13 -33.14
CA ARG A 284 -9.74 16.58 -34.37
C ARG A 284 -10.66 15.56 -35.06
N ALA A 285 -11.54 16.07 -35.91
CA ALA A 285 -11.79 15.57 -37.27
C ALA A 285 -13.07 16.22 -37.85
N SER A 286 -12.96 17.40 -38.44
CA SER A 286 -13.98 17.80 -39.41
C SER A 286 -13.78 16.93 -40.66
N LYS A 287 -14.70 15.98 -40.87
CA LYS A 287 -14.77 15.22 -42.12
C LYS A 287 -15.10 16.21 -43.24
N ARG A 288 -14.13 16.49 -44.12
CA ARG A 288 -14.40 17.12 -45.42
C ARG A 288 -15.33 16.19 -46.21
N PRO A 289 -16.46 16.69 -46.75
CA PRO A 289 -17.26 15.91 -47.69
C PRO A 289 -16.46 15.74 -48.99
N ARG A 290 -16.29 14.50 -49.44
CA ARG A 290 -15.77 14.21 -50.78
C ARG A 290 -16.86 14.53 -51.81
N ARG A 291 -16.48 15.30 -52.83
CA ARG A 291 -17.23 15.48 -54.08
C ARG A 291 -17.20 14.19 -54.89
#